data_AF-A0A7W0KNH9-F1
#
_entry.id   AF-A0A7W0KNH9-F1
#
_cell.length_a   1.000
_cell.length_b   1.000
_cell.length_c   1.000
_cell.angle_alpha   90.00
_cell.angle_beta   90.00
_cell.angle_gamma   90.00
#
_symmetry.space_group_name_H-M   'P 1'
#
loop_
_entity.id
_entity.type
_entity.pdbx_description
1 polymer ?
#
loop_
_entity_poly.entity_id
_entity_poly.type
_entity_poly.pdbx_seq_one_letter_code
_entity_poly.pdbx_strand_id
1 'polypeptide(L)'
;MCQSSIGLMAEAYWFSAPLEGSAIRCAEPGDGRPGAGDVLARDDAGREQHRYDDTPPLQSMAGDLEGLALYAGQSVGLVHSIELAARIVERIVAEAEAALTRSSRIDVGPGAYAPES
;
A
#
# COMPACT_ATOMS: atom_id res chain seq x y z
N MET A 1 -12.85 21.93 21.08
CA MET A 1 -11.59 22.71 21.05
C MET A 1 -10.50 21.85 21.66
N CYS A 2 -9.33 21.81 21.00
CA CYS A 2 -8.18 20.89 21.13
C CYS A 2 -8.29 19.69 20.16
N GLN A 3 -7.72 19.61 18.95
CA GLN A 3 -6.67 20.33 18.19
C GLN A 3 -5.29 20.45 18.88
N SER A 4 -4.26 19.96 18.19
CA SER A 4 -2.83 19.73 18.56
C SER A 4 -2.58 18.26 18.93
N SER A 5 -1.85 17.43 18.20
CA SER A 5 -0.61 17.70 17.46
C SER A 5 -0.31 16.62 16.40
N ILE A 6 -0.64 16.86 15.13
CA ILE A 6 0.14 16.31 14.00
C ILE A 6 0.20 17.44 12.97
N GLY A 7 1.23 18.26 13.12
CA GLY A 7 1.57 19.33 12.19
C GLY A 7 3.08 19.44 12.16
N LEU A 8 3.62 19.55 10.95
CA LEU A 8 5.04 19.59 10.54
C LEU A 8 5.73 18.23 10.46
N MET A 9 5.82 17.71 9.22
CA MET A 9 7.09 17.36 8.55
C MET A 9 6.89 16.59 7.21
N ALA A 10 5.65 16.51 6.66
CA ALA A 10 5.40 15.93 5.33
C ALA A 10 4.84 16.92 4.29
N GLU A 11 4.71 18.21 4.64
CA GLU A 11 4.34 19.29 3.72
C GLU A 11 5.58 19.87 3.06
N ALA A 12 5.91 19.43 1.84
CA ALA A 12 6.61 20.30 0.87
C ALA A 12 6.72 19.73 -0.55
N TYR A 13 6.74 18.41 -0.76
CA TYR A 13 7.11 17.88 -2.09
C TYR A 13 5.96 17.42 -3.00
N TRP A 14 4.73 17.29 -2.47
CA TRP A 14 3.59 16.81 -3.27
C TRP A 14 2.68 17.93 -3.81
N PHE A 15 2.83 19.18 -3.35
CA PHE A 15 1.83 20.25 -3.56
C PHE A 15 2.18 21.28 -4.65
N SER A 16 2.70 20.90 -5.83
CA SER A 16 2.85 21.89 -6.92
C SER A 16 2.80 21.32 -8.35
N ALA A 17 1.82 20.45 -8.62
CA ALA A 17 1.34 20.26 -9.98
C ALA A 17 -0.14 20.67 -10.04
N PRO A 18 -0.52 21.70 -10.81
CA PRO A 18 -1.92 22.02 -11.02
C PRO A 18 -2.46 21.03 -12.05
N LEU A 19 -3.23 20.04 -11.60
CA LEU A 19 -4.06 19.23 -12.49
C LEU A 19 -5.47 19.81 -12.45
N GLU A 20 -5.85 20.51 -13.52
CA GLU A 20 -7.24 20.79 -13.87
C GLU A 20 -7.93 19.44 -14.18
N GLY A 21 -8.38 18.79 -13.13
CA GLY A 21 -9.10 17.53 -13.17
C GLY A 21 -9.57 17.27 -11.75
N SER A 22 -10.89 17.05 -11.58
CA SER A 22 -11.57 16.79 -10.31
C SER A 22 -10.64 16.19 -9.26
N ALA A 23 -10.13 17.02 -8.35
CA ALA A 23 -9.24 16.60 -7.30
C ALA A 23 -9.89 15.45 -6.52
N ILE A 24 -9.24 14.28 -6.51
CA ILE A 24 -9.54 13.24 -5.53
C ILE A 24 -9.14 13.82 -4.19
N ARG A 25 -10.09 14.49 -3.54
CA ARG A 25 -9.89 14.99 -2.19
C ARG A 25 -9.96 13.80 -1.24
N CYS A 26 -9.02 13.74 -0.30
CA CYS A 26 -9.26 12.98 0.92
C CYS A 26 -10.51 13.58 1.57
N ALA A 27 -11.53 12.76 1.69
CA ALA A 27 -12.84 13.19 2.13
C ALA A 27 -12.88 13.44 3.64
N GLU A 28 -13.54 14.51 4.06
CA GLU A 28 -13.74 14.81 5.48
C GLU A 28 -14.83 13.89 6.08
N PRO A 29 -14.79 13.62 7.40
CA PRO A 29 -15.89 12.93 8.08
C PRO A 29 -17.20 13.69 7.88
N GLY A 30 -18.16 13.08 7.17
CA GLY A 30 -19.47 13.69 6.85
C GLY A 30 -19.69 14.08 5.38
N ASP A 31 -18.80 13.72 4.46
CA ASP A 31 -18.92 14.02 3.02
C ASP A 31 -20.04 13.26 2.27
N GLY A 32 -20.85 12.47 2.98
CA GLY A 32 -21.96 11.70 2.41
C GLY A 32 -21.55 10.38 1.76
N ARG A 33 -20.29 9.94 1.91
CA ARG A 33 -19.90 8.58 1.49
C ARG A 33 -20.73 7.53 2.24
N PRO A 34 -21.23 6.49 1.55
CA PRO A 34 -21.97 5.42 2.18
C PRO A 34 -21.16 4.79 3.33
N GLY A 35 -21.77 4.72 4.52
CA GLY A 35 -21.14 4.16 5.71
C GLY A 35 -20.01 5.00 6.32
N ALA A 36 -19.87 6.27 5.93
CA ALA A 36 -18.94 7.18 6.61
C ALA A 36 -19.30 7.30 8.10
N GLY A 37 -18.31 7.06 8.96
CA GLY A 37 -18.49 7.04 10.42
C GLY A 37 -18.85 5.69 11.01
N ASP A 38 -19.17 4.68 10.19
CA ASP A 38 -19.40 3.30 10.67
C ASP A 38 -18.17 2.79 11.41
N VAL A 39 -18.36 2.22 12.60
CA VAL A 39 -17.31 1.53 13.35
C VAL A 39 -17.21 0.10 12.84
N LEU A 40 -16.07 -0.26 12.26
CA LEU A 40 -15.83 -1.58 11.69
C LEU A 40 -15.14 -2.52 12.67
N ALA A 41 -14.15 -2.01 13.41
CA ALA A 41 -13.38 -2.82 14.36
C ALA A 41 -13.03 -2.05 15.64
N ARG A 42 -12.60 -2.80 16.65
CA ARG A 42 -12.02 -2.26 17.89
C ARG A 42 -10.76 -3.02 18.24
N ASP A 43 -9.79 -2.34 18.85
CA ASP A 43 -8.61 -2.99 19.41
C ASP A 43 -8.80 -3.41 20.87
N ASP A 44 -7.79 -4.07 21.44
CA ASP A 44 -7.77 -4.50 22.86
C ASP A 44 -7.90 -3.33 23.87
N ALA A 45 -7.61 -2.09 23.46
CA ALA A 45 -7.78 -0.89 24.26
C ALA A 45 -9.17 -0.23 24.08
N GLY A 46 -10.03 -0.81 23.23
CA GLY A 46 -11.37 -0.33 22.92
C GLY A 46 -11.43 0.80 21.88
N ARG A 47 -10.31 1.15 21.24
CA ARG A 47 -10.25 2.21 20.21
C ARG A 47 -11.01 1.78 18.96
N GLU A 48 -11.93 2.63 18.52
CA GLU A 48 -12.73 2.42 17.32
C GLU A 48 -11.89 2.63 16.06
N GLN A 49 -12.11 1.76 15.07
CA GLN A 49 -11.61 1.90 13.71
C GLN A 49 -12.81 2.09 12.79
N HIS A 50 -12.87 3.23 12.10
CA HIS A 50 -14.00 3.60 11.26
C HIS A 50 -13.77 3.23 9.81
N ARG A 51 -14.87 3.09 9.06
CA ARG A 51 -14.83 2.96 7.61
C ARG A 51 -14.13 4.18 7.00
N TYR A 52 -13.18 3.91 6.11
CA TYR A 52 -12.30 4.90 5.45
C TYR A 52 -11.16 5.46 6.28
N ASP A 53 -10.90 4.93 7.48
CA ASP A 53 -9.62 5.17 8.16
C ASP A 53 -8.47 4.53 7.36
N ASP A 54 -7.28 5.11 7.46
CA ASP A 54 -6.05 4.63 6.82
C ASP A 54 -5.34 3.52 7.63
N THR A 55 -5.92 3.13 8.77
CA THR A 55 -5.32 2.13 9.65
C THR A 55 -5.59 0.73 9.09
N PRO A 56 -4.53 -0.04 8.74
CA PRO A 56 -4.69 -1.42 8.32
C PRO A 56 -5.11 -2.30 9.51
N PRO A 57 -5.75 -3.46 9.26
CA PRO A 57 -6.10 -4.38 10.34
C PRO A 57 -4.84 -4.87 11.06
N LEU A 58 -4.85 -4.70 12.39
CA LEU A 58 -3.81 -5.21 13.29
C LEU A 58 -4.28 -6.48 13.98
N GLN A 59 -3.34 -7.31 14.43
CA GLN A 59 -3.64 -8.57 15.11
C GLN A 59 -4.50 -8.39 16.38
N SER A 60 -4.37 -7.26 17.06
CA SER A 60 -5.14 -6.92 18.28
C SER A 60 -6.56 -6.44 18.00
N MET A 61 -7.01 -6.40 16.74
CA MET A 61 -8.32 -5.88 16.36
C MET A 61 -9.34 -6.99 16.16
N ALA A 62 -10.59 -6.72 16.53
CA ALA A 62 -11.74 -7.58 16.29
C ALA A 62 -12.91 -6.79 15.68
N GLY A 63 -13.66 -7.42 14.76
CA GLY A 63 -14.76 -6.81 14.03
C GLY A 63 -14.73 -7.17 12.53
N ASP A 64 -15.23 -6.26 11.69
CA ASP A 64 -15.14 -6.33 10.23
C ASP A 64 -13.76 -5.85 9.75
N LEU A 65 -12.79 -6.76 9.76
CA LEU A 65 -11.41 -6.44 9.33
C LEU A 65 -11.30 -6.30 7.81
N GLU A 66 -12.18 -6.93 7.04
CA GLU A 66 -12.18 -6.86 5.57
C GLU A 66 -12.67 -5.49 5.07
N GLY A 67 -13.46 -4.79 5.87
CA GLY A 67 -13.88 -3.42 5.61
C GLY A 67 -12.81 -2.34 5.87
N LEU A 68 -11.67 -2.69 6.47
CA LEU A 68 -10.55 -1.78 6.73
C LEU A 68 -9.59 -1.66 5.53
N ALA A 69 -8.58 -0.80 5.65
CA ALA A 69 -7.61 -0.55 4.58
C ALA A 69 -6.62 -1.73 4.38
N LEU A 70 -7.03 -2.71 3.56
CA LEU A 70 -6.19 -3.85 3.14
C LEU A 70 -5.17 -3.44 2.06
N TYR A 71 -4.14 -2.70 2.46
CA TYR A 71 -3.08 -2.31 1.54
C TYR A 71 -2.27 -3.52 1.04
N ALA A 72 -2.44 -3.86 -0.23
CA ALA A 72 -1.64 -4.86 -0.92
C ALA A 72 -1.49 -4.52 -2.41
N GLY A 73 -0.31 -4.78 -2.96
CA GLY A 73 -0.07 -4.66 -4.41
C GLY A 73 -0.52 -5.91 -5.17
N GLN A 74 -0.57 -5.84 -6.50
CA GLN A 74 -0.99 -6.96 -7.35
C GLN A 74 -0.14 -8.23 -7.17
N SER A 75 1.12 -8.09 -6.76
CA SER A 75 2.02 -9.22 -6.49
C SER A 75 1.57 -10.10 -5.31
N VAL A 76 0.63 -9.66 -4.47
CA VAL A 76 0.11 -10.46 -3.35
C VAL A 76 -0.51 -11.78 -3.80
N GLY A 77 -1.01 -11.86 -5.04
CA GLY A 77 -1.51 -13.10 -5.64
C GLY A 77 -0.45 -14.19 -5.81
N LEU A 78 0.84 -13.86 -5.68
CA LEU A 78 1.98 -14.79 -5.71
C LEU A 78 2.46 -15.19 -4.30
N VAL A 79 1.76 -14.77 -3.23
CA VAL A 79 2.11 -15.10 -1.85
C VAL A 79 1.19 -16.21 -1.34
N HIS A 80 1.75 -17.38 -1.08
CA HIS A 80 1.00 -18.59 -0.71
C HIS A 80 1.32 -19.11 0.71
N SER A 81 2.32 -18.51 1.38
CA SER A 81 2.85 -18.98 2.66
C SER A 81 3.38 -17.82 3.48
N ILE A 82 3.31 -17.96 4.81
CA ILE A 82 4.01 -17.10 5.76
C ILE A 82 5.38 -17.72 6.01
N GLU A 83 6.43 -16.97 5.75
CA GLU A 83 7.81 -17.45 5.84
C GLU A 83 8.66 -16.46 6.64
N LEU A 84 9.78 -16.96 7.17
CA LEU A 84 10.80 -16.10 7.75
C LEU A 84 11.35 -15.16 6.69
N ALA A 85 11.58 -13.90 7.05
CA ALA A 85 12.15 -12.90 6.13
C ALA A 85 13.44 -13.40 5.46
N ALA A 86 14.32 -14.08 6.20
CA ALA A 86 15.55 -14.66 5.65
C ALA A 86 15.27 -15.66 4.50
N ARG A 87 14.25 -16.51 4.64
CA ARG A 87 13.89 -17.49 3.59
C ARG A 87 13.30 -16.84 2.36
N ILE A 88 12.50 -15.80 2.54
CA ILE A 88 11.96 -15.00 1.44
C ILE A 88 13.11 -14.36 0.66
N VAL A 89 14.07 -13.73 1.34
CA VAL A 89 15.21 -13.07 0.70
C VAL A 89 16.10 -14.08 -0.02
N GLU A 90 16.46 -15.19 0.63
CA GLU A 90 17.24 -16.28 0.02
C GLU A 90 16.58 -16.80 -1.26
N ARG A 91 15.27 -17.03 -1.21
CA ARG A 91 14.48 -17.50 -2.36
C ARG A 91 14.47 -16.48 -3.50
N ILE A 92 14.21 -15.20 -3.20
CA ILE A 92 14.20 -14.13 -4.21
C ILE A 92 15.56 -14.05 -4.92
N VAL A 93 16.67 -14.11 -4.17
CA VAL A 93 18.02 -14.05 -4.75
C VAL A 93 18.27 -15.27 -5.65
N ALA A 94 17.97 -16.49 -5.18
CA ALA A 94 18.15 -17.70 -5.97
C ALA A 94 17.29 -17.72 -7.25
N GLU A 95 16.03 -17.28 -7.15
CA GLU A 95 15.12 -17.16 -8.30
C GLU A 95 15.63 -16.12 -9.31
N ALA A 96 16.16 -14.99 -8.84
CA ALA A 96 16.74 -13.95 -9.69
C ALA A 96 18.00 -14.44 -10.43
N GLU A 97 18.93 -15.12 -9.75
CA GLU A 97 20.11 -15.71 -10.38
C GLU A 97 19.73 -16.74 -11.46
N ALA A 98 18.74 -17.58 -11.17
CA ALA A 98 18.23 -18.56 -12.13
C ALA A 98 17.56 -17.87 -13.33
N ALA A 99 16.82 -16.78 -13.11
CA ALA A 99 16.20 -15.99 -14.17
C ALA A 99 17.25 -15.34 -15.08
N LEU A 100 18.28 -14.70 -14.51
CA LEU A 100 19.38 -14.09 -15.27
C LEU A 100 20.13 -15.14 -16.10
N THR A 101 20.39 -16.31 -15.54
CA THR A 101 21.05 -17.43 -16.24
C THR A 101 20.20 -17.98 -17.38
N ARG A 102 18.88 -18.00 -17.24
CA ARG A 102 17.97 -18.37 -18.34
C ARG A 102 17.96 -17.30 -19.42
N SER A 103 17.87 -16.02 -19.05
CA SER A 103 17.82 -14.91 -19.99
C SER A 103 19.10 -14.74 -20.78
N SER A 104 20.28 -14.98 -20.19
CA SER A 104 21.56 -14.91 -20.90
C SER A 104 21.74 -15.97 -21.98
N ARG A 105 20.89 -17.01 -21.98
CA ARG A 105 20.85 -18.06 -23.01
C ARG A 105 19.86 -17.75 -24.13
N ILE A 106 19.06 -16.69 -23.97
CA ILE A 106 18.18 -16.19 -25.01
C ILE A 106 19.02 -15.22 -25.85
N ASP A 107 19.20 -15.54 -27.13
CA ASP A 107 19.67 -14.54 -28.09
C ASP A 107 18.60 -13.46 -28.21
N VAL A 108 18.81 -12.35 -27.52
CA VAL A 108 18.03 -11.14 -27.73
C VAL A 108 18.47 -10.57 -29.08
N GLY A 109 17.75 -10.96 -30.14
CA GLY A 109 17.92 -10.38 -31.47
C GLY A 109 17.94 -8.84 -31.41
N PRO A 110 18.55 -8.16 -32.40
CA PRO A 110 18.89 -6.75 -32.31
C PRO A 110 17.62 -5.90 -32.15
N GLY A 111 17.32 -5.51 -30.91
CA GLY A 111 16.08 -4.83 -30.56
C GLY A 111 16.16 -4.16 -29.20
N ALA A 112 16.23 -2.83 -29.23
CA ALA A 112 15.76 -1.90 -28.21
C ALA A 112 16.64 -1.67 -26.96
N TYR A 113 17.79 -1.01 -27.16
CA TYR A 113 18.12 0.18 -26.37
C TYR A 113 19.04 1.09 -27.20
N ALA A 114 18.46 2.09 -27.86
CA ALA A 114 19.21 3.22 -28.39
C ALA A 114 19.14 4.34 -27.36
N PRO A 115 20.25 4.78 -26.75
CA PRO A 115 20.22 5.96 -25.89
C PRO A 115 19.95 7.19 -26.77
N GLU A 116 18.95 7.99 -26.39
CA GLU A 116 18.66 9.28 -27.02
C GLU A 116 19.84 10.23 -26.78
N SER A 117 20.22 10.96 -27.84
CA SER A 117 21.38 11.86 -27.91
C SER A 117 21.00 13.29 -27.53
#